data_AF-A0A1I8QD52-F1
#
_entry.id   AF-A0A1I8QD52-F1
#
_cell.length_a   1.000
_cell.length_b   1.000
_cell.length_c   1.000
_cell.angle_alpha   90.00
_cell.angle_beta   90.00
_cell.angle_gamma   90.00
#
_symmetry.space_group_name_H-M   'P 1'
#
loop_
_entity.id
_entity.type
_entity.pdbx_description
1 polymer ?
#
loop_
_entity_poly.entity_id
_entity_poly.type
_entity_poly.pdbx_seq_one_letter_code
_entity_poly.pdbx_strand_id
1 'polypeptide(L)'
;MRWTVHLEGGPRRVNHAAVCVGEYIFSFGGYCTGDDYRFSESIDVHVLNIQTLRWTLLPQRRDENGTILKYPEVPFQRYGHTAVAHKDKIYIWGGRNDESLCNVLYCFDPKTLSWSRPPVIGAIPGARDGHSACVIDNSPSFRDFHTAEHIHGRMYIFGGRGDKHSPYHSQEEIYCPEIVYLDLKTKVWHRPSTTGKVPVGRRSHSMFIYNNLIYVFGGYNGLLDQHFNDLYTFDPKANCWNLVKPHGKPPTPRRRQVGIVKNQRLFLFGGTSPYPHATAQEQQAFLIDNNDTNVLDFEPSLKTLSILAVVEHRIDTTWLPRELRLEIKAMTQPNSISRPINHAG
;
A
#
# COMPACT_ATOMS: atom_id res chain seq x y z
N MET A 1 13.15 7.95 14.43
CA MET A 1 11.90 7.49 13.80
C MET A 1 10.68 7.75 14.67
N ARG A 2 9.66 8.45 14.15
CA ARG A 2 8.42 8.82 14.86
C ARG A 2 7.24 8.88 13.89
N TRP A 3 6.06 8.42 14.29
CA TRP A 3 4.81 8.73 13.60
C TRP A 3 4.47 10.20 13.82
N THR A 4 4.50 11.00 12.76
CA THR A 4 4.40 12.46 12.83
C THR A 4 3.09 13.01 12.32
N VAL A 5 2.34 12.24 11.52
CA VAL A 5 1.09 12.68 10.92
C VAL A 5 0.08 11.53 10.96
N HIS A 6 -1.16 11.89 11.28
CA HIS A 6 -2.34 11.06 11.12
C HIS A 6 -3.48 11.96 10.65
N LEU A 7 -3.91 11.80 9.39
CA LEU A 7 -4.96 12.62 8.76
C LEU A 7 -6.09 11.74 8.28
N GLU A 8 -7.31 12.07 8.68
CA GLU A 8 -8.53 11.41 8.21
C GLU A 8 -9.02 11.98 6.86
N GLY A 9 -9.99 11.31 6.25
CA GLY A 9 -10.75 11.84 5.10
C GLY A 9 -10.03 11.77 3.75
N GLY A 10 -8.95 10.99 3.65
CA GLY A 10 -8.35 10.58 2.38
C GLY A 10 -9.24 9.61 1.61
N PRO A 11 -8.71 8.88 0.62
CA PRO A 11 -9.51 7.94 -0.14
C PRO A 11 -9.72 6.63 0.62
N ARG A 12 -10.97 6.22 0.81
CA ARG A 12 -11.36 4.95 1.44
C ARG A 12 -11.17 3.80 0.45
N ARG A 13 -10.18 2.92 0.68
CA ARG A 13 -9.88 1.81 -0.26
C ARG A 13 -8.96 0.74 0.30
N VAL A 14 -9.12 -0.48 -0.20
CA VAL A 14 -8.25 -1.64 0.05
C VAL A 14 -7.83 -2.33 -1.24
N ASN A 15 -6.72 -3.07 -1.24
CA ASN A 15 -6.20 -3.75 -2.44
C ASN A 15 -6.01 -2.80 -3.66
N HIS A 16 -5.71 -1.54 -3.38
CA HIS A 16 -5.34 -0.54 -4.38
C HIS A 16 -3.83 -0.61 -4.63
N ALA A 17 -3.38 -0.07 -5.75
CA ALA A 17 -1.96 0.10 -6.03
C ALA A 17 -1.61 1.60 -5.99
N ALA A 18 -0.44 1.93 -5.45
CA ALA A 18 0.05 3.30 -5.51
C ALA A 18 1.54 3.37 -5.82
N VAL A 19 1.96 4.47 -6.44
CA VAL A 19 3.36 4.75 -6.76
C VAL A 19 3.67 6.23 -6.58
N CYS A 20 4.92 6.55 -6.25
CA CYS A 20 5.39 7.92 -6.18
C CYS A 20 6.07 8.35 -7.49
N VAL A 21 5.68 9.52 -8.02
CA VAL A 21 6.37 10.20 -9.14
C VAL A 21 6.54 11.67 -8.76
N GLY A 22 7.79 12.14 -8.69
CA GLY A 22 8.11 13.48 -8.20
C GLY A 22 7.68 13.66 -6.73
N GLU A 23 6.89 14.70 -6.47
CA GLU A 23 6.34 15.04 -5.14
C GLU A 23 4.90 14.54 -4.95
N TYR A 24 4.45 13.63 -5.80
CA TYR A 24 3.09 13.12 -5.80
C TYR A 24 3.05 11.61 -5.65
N ILE A 25 2.10 11.12 -4.87
CA ILE A 25 1.74 9.70 -4.80
C ILE A 25 0.43 9.52 -5.53
N PHE A 26 0.43 8.67 -6.54
CA PHE A 26 -0.75 8.31 -7.34
C PHE A 26 -1.28 6.97 -6.83
N SER A 27 -2.55 6.95 -6.44
CA SER A 27 -3.28 5.78 -5.95
C SER A 27 -4.40 5.43 -6.93
N PHE A 28 -4.44 4.19 -7.37
CA PHE A 28 -5.31 3.71 -8.43
C PHE A 28 -6.26 2.64 -7.92
N GLY A 29 -7.56 2.82 -8.18
CA GLY A 29 -8.60 1.83 -7.90
C GLY A 29 -8.60 1.33 -6.46
N GLY A 30 -8.87 0.04 -6.31
CA GLY A 30 -9.11 -0.59 -5.02
C GLY A 30 -10.58 -0.91 -4.78
N TYR A 31 -10.81 -1.67 -3.72
CA TYR A 31 -12.12 -2.06 -3.23
C TYR A 31 -12.55 -1.16 -2.07
N CYS A 32 -13.82 -0.78 -2.01
CA CYS A 32 -14.45 -0.13 -0.87
C CYS A 32 -15.82 -0.80 -0.63
N THR A 33 -16.10 -1.14 0.62
CA THR A 33 -17.36 -1.77 1.01
C THR A 33 -18.52 -0.84 0.73
N GLY A 34 -19.50 -1.32 -0.03
CA GLY A 34 -20.70 -0.58 -0.43
C GLY A 34 -20.64 0.02 -1.84
N ASP A 35 -19.48 0.01 -2.50
CA ASP A 35 -19.36 0.44 -3.90
C ASP A 35 -19.75 -0.71 -4.86
N ASP A 36 -20.28 -0.37 -6.03
CA ASP A 36 -20.65 -1.35 -7.07
C ASP A 36 -19.48 -1.61 -8.03
N TYR A 37 -18.99 -2.85 -8.05
CA TYR A 37 -17.90 -3.30 -8.92
C TYR A 37 -18.36 -4.10 -10.14
N ARG A 38 -19.67 -4.12 -10.42
CA ARG A 38 -20.23 -4.83 -11.59
C ARG A 38 -20.15 -4.01 -12.88
N PHE A 39 -20.13 -2.68 -12.79
CA PHE A 39 -20.13 -1.80 -13.98
C PHE A 39 -18.73 -1.33 -14.39
N SER A 40 -18.53 -1.13 -15.71
CA SER A 40 -17.28 -0.72 -16.35
C SER A 40 -16.94 0.76 -16.15
N GLU A 41 -17.11 1.28 -14.92
CA GLU A 41 -16.62 2.62 -14.58
C GLU A 41 -15.11 2.70 -14.80
N SER A 42 -14.60 3.88 -15.14
CA SER A 42 -13.16 4.06 -15.27
C SER A 42 -12.50 3.95 -13.90
N ILE A 43 -11.29 3.38 -13.83
CA ILE A 43 -10.50 3.39 -12.60
C ILE A 43 -10.33 4.84 -12.11
N ASP A 44 -10.52 5.04 -10.82
CA ASP A 44 -10.25 6.33 -10.22
C ASP A 44 -8.74 6.52 -9.99
N VAL A 45 -8.34 7.79 -9.96
CA VAL A 45 -6.95 8.18 -9.66
C VAL A 45 -6.97 9.24 -8.59
N HIS A 46 -6.48 8.87 -7.42
CA HIS A 46 -6.28 9.79 -6.30
C HIS A 46 -4.82 10.20 -6.23
N VAL A 47 -4.56 11.48 -6.01
CA VAL A 47 -3.22 12.03 -5.96
C VAL A 47 -2.99 12.70 -4.61
N LEU A 48 -1.97 12.25 -3.89
CA LEU A 48 -1.49 12.90 -2.68
C LEU A 48 -0.28 13.76 -3.03
N ASN A 49 -0.36 15.06 -2.74
CA ASN A 49 0.83 15.91 -2.69
C ASN A 49 1.54 15.68 -1.35
N ILE A 50 2.80 15.21 -1.38
CA ILE A 50 3.52 14.80 -0.17
C ILE A 50 4.01 15.97 0.68
N GLN A 51 4.04 17.18 0.13
CA GLN A 51 4.42 18.40 0.84
C GLN A 51 3.24 19.01 1.59
N THR A 52 2.09 19.10 0.92
CA THR A 52 0.87 19.67 1.51
C THR A 52 0.02 18.66 2.26
N LEU A 53 0.28 17.36 2.07
CA LEU A 53 -0.49 16.24 2.63
C LEU A 53 -1.97 16.31 2.26
N ARG A 54 -2.25 16.76 1.02
CA ARG A 54 -3.60 16.87 0.49
C ARG A 54 -3.84 15.89 -0.64
N TRP A 55 -4.96 15.19 -0.52
CA TRP A 55 -5.49 14.32 -1.55
C TRP A 55 -6.34 15.11 -2.55
N THR A 56 -6.34 14.67 -3.80
CA THR A 56 -7.21 15.17 -4.85
C THR A 56 -7.67 13.98 -5.70
N LEU A 57 -8.97 13.88 -5.97
CA LEU A 57 -9.50 12.96 -6.98
C LEU A 57 -9.35 13.62 -8.35
N LEU A 58 -8.67 12.94 -9.27
CA LEU A 58 -8.59 13.42 -10.65
C LEU A 58 -9.94 13.22 -11.37
N PRO A 59 -10.34 14.16 -12.24
CA PRO A 59 -11.55 14.01 -13.04
C PRO A 59 -11.42 12.85 -14.02
N GLN A 60 -12.55 12.20 -14.32
CA GLN A 60 -12.62 11.19 -15.38
C GLN A 60 -12.25 11.82 -16.72
N ARG A 61 -11.48 11.07 -17.54
CA ARG A 61 -11.08 11.53 -18.86
C ARG A 61 -12.28 11.58 -19.80
N ARG A 62 -12.28 12.59 -20.67
CA ARG A 62 -13.30 12.79 -21.70
C ARG A 62 -12.65 12.85 -23.07
N ASP A 63 -13.38 12.42 -24.10
CA ASP A 63 -13.01 12.64 -25.49
C ASP A 63 -13.27 14.10 -25.92
N GLU A 64 -12.99 14.41 -27.19
CA GLU A 64 -13.19 15.75 -27.78
C GLU A 64 -14.66 16.21 -27.73
N ASN A 65 -15.61 15.27 -27.65
CA ASN A 65 -17.05 15.54 -27.56
C ASN A 65 -17.54 15.67 -26.11
N GLY A 66 -16.65 15.52 -25.12
CA GLY A 66 -16.98 15.58 -23.70
C GLY A 66 -17.55 14.27 -23.14
N THR A 67 -17.56 13.18 -23.89
CA THR A 67 -18.00 11.84 -23.43
C THR A 67 -16.92 11.22 -22.55
N ILE A 68 -17.32 10.65 -21.41
CA ILE A 68 -16.39 9.96 -20.50
C ILE A 68 -15.79 8.75 -21.20
N LEU A 69 -14.46 8.67 -21.22
CA LEU A 69 -13.75 7.49 -21.72
C LEU A 69 -14.02 6.29 -20.81
N LYS A 70 -14.28 5.13 -21.41
CA LYS A 70 -14.53 3.88 -20.71
C LYS A 70 -13.53 2.82 -21.17
N TYR A 71 -13.73 1.58 -20.74
CA TYR A 71 -12.97 0.46 -21.26
C TYR A 71 -13.30 0.24 -22.75
N PRO A 72 -12.30 0.02 -23.63
CA PRO A 72 -10.90 -0.27 -23.32
C PRO A 72 -9.93 0.93 -23.35
N GLU A 73 -10.37 2.15 -23.69
CA GLU A 73 -9.54 3.36 -23.80
C GLU A 73 -8.86 3.71 -22.47
N VAL A 74 -9.60 3.55 -21.37
CA VAL A 74 -9.08 3.66 -20.00
C VAL A 74 -9.31 2.36 -19.23
N PRO A 75 -8.50 2.09 -18.20
CA PRO A 75 -8.79 1.03 -17.24
C PRO A 75 -10.21 1.07 -16.70
N PHE A 76 -10.90 -0.07 -16.62
CA PHE A 76 -12.08 -0.21 -15.76
C PHE A 76 -11.70 -0.22 -14.26
N GLN A 77 -12.64 0.13 -13.37
CA GLN A 77 -12.50 0.11 -11.92
C GLN A 77 -12.15 -1.29 -11.43
N ARG A 78 -11.05 -1.45 -10.70
CA ARG A 78 -10.56 -2.76 -10.27
C ARG A 78 -9.68 -2.69 -9.03
N TYR A 79 -9.49 -3.84 -8.41
CA TYR A 79 -8.62 -4.06 -7.26
C TYR A 79 -7.66 -5.23 -7.51
N GLY A 80 -6.62 -5.34 -6.69
CA GLY A 80 -5.63 -6.42 -6.78
C GLY A 80 -4.73 -6.36 -8.02
N HIS A 81 -4.62 -5.19 -8.64
CA HIS A 81 -3.69 -4.90 -9.74
C HIS A 81 -2.33 -4.44 -9.19
N THR A 82 -1.32 -4.42 -10.05
CA THR A 82 0.02 -3.91 -9.74
C THR A 82 0.25 -2.58 -10.46
N ALA A 83 0.92 -1.64 -9.81
CA ALA A 83 1.37 -0.38 -10.42
C ALA A 83 2.89 -0.21 -10.22
N VAL A 84 3.59 0.26 -11.27
CA VAL A 84 5.04 0.51 -11.24
C VAL A 84 5.35 1.85 -11.90
N ALA A 85 6.16 2.69 -11.25
CA ALA A 85 6.70 3.90 -11.85
C ALA A 85 8.01 3.59 -12.61
N HIS A 86 8.12 4.06 -13.85
CA HIS A 86 9.34 3.93 -14.65
C HIS A 86 9.47 5.13 -15.61
N LYS A 87 10.60 5.82 -15.59
CA LYS A 87 10.92 6.98 -16.46
C LYS A 87 9.77 8.01 -16.51
N ASP A 88 9.35 8.50 -15.35
CA ASP A 88 8.24 9.44 -15.12
C ASP A 88 6.84 8.95 -15.53
N LYS A 89 6.69 7.72 -16.01
CA LYS A 89 5.40 7.12 -16.36
C LYS A 89 4.99 6.07 -15.35
N ILE A 90 3.70 5.78 -15.29
CA ILE A 90 3.13 4.79 -14.38
C ILE A 90 2.49 3.69 -15.21
N TYR A 91 2.90 2.45 -14.97
CA TYR A 91 2.38 1.27 -15.65
C TYR A 91 1.50 0.48 -14.70
N ILE A 92 0.32 0.08 -15.16
CA ILE A 92 -0.65 -0.71 -14.40
C ILE A 92 -1.01 -1.97 -15.15
N TRP A 93 -1.01 -3.10 -14.45
CA TRP A 93 -1.35 -4.39 -15.03
C TRP A 93 -2.09 -5.29 -14.04
N GLY A 94 -2.94 -6.16 -14.58
CA GLY A 94 -3.68 -7.15 -13.81
C GLY A 94 -4.85 -6.57 -13.03
N GLY A 95 -5.30 -7.32 -12.02
CA GLY A 95 -6.44 -7.01 -11.17
C GLY A 95 -7.78 -7.45 -11.74
N ARG A 96 -8.82 -7.31 -10.92
CA ARG A 96 -10.19 -7.71 -11.27
C ARG A 96 -11.24 -6.72 -10.75
N ASN A 97 -12.43 -6.82 -11.31
CA ASN A 97 -13.66 -6.41 -10.65
C ASN A 97 -14.54 -7.64 -10.42
N ASP A 98 -15.83 -7.47 -10.16
CA ASP A 98 -16.71 -8.60 -9.84
C ASP A 98 -17.07 -9.45 -11.06
N GLU A 99 -16.91 -8.91 -12.27
CA GLU A 99 -17.28 -9.57 -13.53
C GLU A 99 -16.08 -10.04 -14.37
N SER A 100 -14.93 -9.38 -14.27
CA SER A 100 -13.83 -9.52 -15.23
C SER A 100 -12.45 -9.41 -14.58
N LEU A 101 -11.52 -10.20 -15.12
CA LEU A 101 -10.08 -10.13 -14.85
C LEU A 101 -9.40 -9.31 -15.95
N CYS A 102 -8.39 -8.53 -15.61
CA CYS A 102 -7.63 -7.72 -16.57
C CYS A 102 -6.26 -8.36 -16.88
N ASN A 103 -5.90 -8.40 -18.16
CA ASN A 103 -4.54 -8.72 -18.64
C ASN A 103 -3.95 -7.63 -19.52
N VAL A 104 -4.62 -6.47 -19.62
CA VAL A 104 -4.20 -5.35 -20.47
C VAL A 104 -3.22 -4.47 -19.69
N LEU A 105 -2.07 -4.18 -20.31
CA LEU A 105 -1.12 -3.20 -19.79
C LEU A 105 -1.59 -1.79 -20.13
N TYR A 106 -1.70 -0.96 -19.10
CA TYR A 106 -2.00 0.45 -19.24
C TYR A 106 -0.82 1.30 -18.79
N CYS A 107 -0.61 2.43 -19.46
CA CYS A 107 0.38 3.43 -19.09
C CYS A 107 -0.33 4.76 -18.82
N PHE A 108 -0.18 5.27 -17.61
CA PHE A 108 -0.62 6.59 -17.19
C PHE A 108 0.55 7.57 -17.26
N ASP A 109 0.35 8.72 -17.90
CA ASP A 109 1.30 9.82 -17.93
C ASP A 109 0.87 10.90 -16.92
N PRO A 110 1.64 11.06 -15.82
CA PRO A 110 1.35 12.07 -14.79
C PRO A 110 1.40 13.53 -15.27
N LYS A 111 2.10 13.82 -16.37
CA LYS A 111 2.25 15.20 -16.88
C LYS A 111 1.01 15.64 -17.66
N THR A 112 0.44 14.73 -18.44
CA THR A 112 -0.75 14.99 -19.27
C THR A 112 -2.05 14.45 -18.66
N LEU A 113 -1.93 13.73 -17.53
CA LEU A 113 -3.02 13.01 -16.85
C LEU A 113 -3.78 12.08 -17.79
N SER A 114 -3.09 11.42 -18.71
CA SER A 114 -3.71 10.62 -19.78
C SER A 114 -3.29 9.16 -19.75
N TRP A 115 -4.20 8.29 -20.14
CA TRP A 115 -3.95 6.87 -20.34
C TRP A 115 -3.49 6.59 -21.77
N SER A 116 -2.68 5.55 -21.91
CA SER A 116 -2.30 4.96 -23.19
C SER A 116 -2.15 3.45 -23.03
N ARG A 117 -2.27 2.74 -24.15
CA ARG A 117 -2.05 1.29 -24.23
C ARG A 117 -0.78 1.04 -25.03
N PRO A 118 0.38 0.89 -24.38
CA PRO A 118 1.60 0.61 -25.10
C PRO A 118 1.48 -0.74 -25.82
N PRO A 119 1.98 -0.86 -27.07
CA PRO A 119 2.00 -2.14 -27.76
C PRO A 119 2.87 -3.13 -26.97
N VAL A 120 2.34 -4.32 -26.73
CA VAL A 120 3.05 -5.42 -26.06
C VAL A 120 3.12 -6.60 -27.02
N ILE A 121 4.30 -7.19 -27.18
CA ILE A 121 4.56 -8.34 -28.06
C ILE A 121 5.10 -9.51 -27.23
N GLY A 122 4.91 -10.75 -27.71
CA GLY A 122 5.40 -11.97 -27.06
C GLY A 122 4.34 -12.71 -26.22
N ALA A 123 4.78 -13.55 -25.28
CA ALA A 123 3.91 -14.35 -24.42
C ALA A 123 3.30 -13.48 -23.29
N ILE A 124 2.15 -12.86 -23.57
CA ILE A 124 1.43 -12.03 -22.60
C ILE A 124 0.82 -12.92 -21.50
N PRO A 125 1.08 -12.67 -20.20
CA PRO A 125 0.51 -13.48 -19.13
C PRO A 125 -1.03 -13.42 -19.11
N GLY A 126 -1.69 -14.54 -18.78
CA GLY A 126 -3.13 -14.58 -18.56
C GLY A 126 -3.59 -13.70 -17.38
N ALA A 127 -4.85 -13.25 -17.42
CA ALA A 127 -5.44 -12.31 -16.46
C ALA A 127 -5.45 -12.88 -15.02
N ARG A 128 -5.10 -12.05 -14.02
CA ARG A 128 -4.94 -12.45 -12.60
C ARG A 128 -4.98 -11.25 -11.64
N ASP A 129 -5.35 -11.46 -10.39
CA ASP A 129 -5.33 -10.47 -9.30
C ASP A 129 -4.52 -10.98 -8.08
N GLY A 130 -4.21 -10.08 -7.13
CA GLY A 130 -3.48 -10.44 -5.90
C GLY A 130 -2.05 -10.94 -6.12
N HIS A 131 -1.50 -10.72 -7.31
CA HIS A 131 -0.19 -11.20 -7.74
C HIS A 131 0.93 -10.23 -7.32
N SER A 132 2.09 -10.80 -6.99
CA SER A 132 3.37 -10.10 -6.95
C SER A 132 4.30 -10.81 -7.96
N ALA A 133 5.10 -10.06 -8.71
CA ALA A 133 5.82 -10.61 -9.85
C ALA A 133 7.20 -11.16 -9.49
N CYS A 134 7.41 -12.47 -9.62
CA CYS A 134 8.62 -13.06 -10.19
C CYS A 134 8.45 -14.56 -10.47
N VAL A 135 8.98 -15.04 -11.60
CA VAL A 135 9.01 -16.45 -11.97
C VAL A 135 10.46 -16.83 -12.27
N ILE A 136 11.02 -17.78 -11.51
CA ILE A 136 12.11 -18.70 -11.92
C ILE A 136 11.96 -20.00 -11.12
N ASP A 137 12.28 -21.15 -11.73
CA ASP A 137 12.26 -22.50 -11.16
C ASP A 137 13.02 -22.62 -9.82
N ASN A 138 12.59 -23.55 -8.97
CA ASN A 138 12.87 -23.64 -7.52
C ASN A 138 12.19 -22.54 -6.67
N SER A 139 11.03 -22.07 -7.15
CA SER A 139 10.19 -21.01 -6.58
C SER A 139 9.67 -21.32 -5.15
N PRO A 140 9.46 -20.32 -4.28
CA PRO A 140 8.71 -20.49 -3.04
C PRO A 140 7.33 -21.13 -3.28
N SER A 141 6.78 -21.82 -2.26
CA SER A 141 5.46 -22.46 -2.32
C SER A 141 4.37 -21.50 -2.80
N PHE A 142 3.35 -22.01 -3.52
CA PHE A 142 2.24 -21.20 -4.01
C PHE A 142 1.62 -20.39 -2.86
N ARG A 143 1.51 -19.07 -3.06
CA ARG A 143 1.04 -18.14 -2.05
C ARG A 143 0.46 -16.87 -2.66
N ASP A 144 -0.60 -16.33 -2.06
CA ASP A 144 -1.17 -15.02 -2.41
C ASP A 144 -0.88 -13.95 -1.34
N PHE A 145 -1.05 -12.69 -1.72
CA PHE A 145 -0.84 -11.52 -0.84
C PHE A 145 0.54 -11.48 -0.14
N HIS A 146 1.56 -12.08 -0.76
CA HIS A 146 2.95 -11.87 -0.42
C HIS A 146 3.43 -10.54 -1.01
N THR A 147 4.43 -9.93 -0.39
CA THR A 147 5.07 -8.74 -0.96
C THR A 147 6.47 -9.09 -1.44
N ALA A 148 6.93 -8.36 -2.46
CA ALA A 148 8.26 -8.52 -3.02
C ALA A 148 8.94 -7.15 -3.13
N GLU A 149 10.20 -7.07 -2.72
CA GLU A 149 11.00 -5.84 -2.82
C GLU A 149 12.38 -6.16 -3.39
N HIS A 150 12.93 -5.24 -4.18
CA HIS A 150 14.22 -5.43 -4.83
C HIS A 150 15.30 -4.51 -4.23
N ILE A 151 16.40 -5.11 -3.80
CA ILE A 151 17.58 -4.39 -3.31
C ILE A 151 18.86 -5.10 -3.75
N HIS A 152 19.85 -4.34 -4.23
CA HIS A 152 21.18 -4.84 -4.61
C HIS A 152 21.18 -6.04 -5.58
N GLY A 153 20.31 -6.07 -6.58
CA GLY A 153 20.24 -7.17 -7.55
C GLY A 153 19.56 -8.43 -7.03
N ARG A 154 18.90 -8.36 -5.87
CA ARG A 154 18.12 -9.45 -5.28
C ARG A 154 16.69 -9.01 -5.06
N MET A 155 15.76 -9.92 -5.34
CA MET A 155 14.35 -9.69 -5.04
C MET A 155 13.94 -10.55 -3.85
N TYR A 156 13.60 -9.90 -2.74
CA TYR A 156 13.19 -10.53 -1.50
C TYR A 156 11.68 -10.71 -1.47
N ILE A 157 11.21 -11.84 -0.95
CA ILE A 157 9.80 -12.16 -0.70
C ILE A 157 9.64 -12.52 0.77
N PHE A 158 8.66 -11.91 1.42
CA PHE A 158 8.26 -12.25 2.79
C PHE A 158 6.76 -12.52 2.87
N GLY A 159 6.38 -13.46 3.75
CA GLY A 159 4.99 -13.70 4.09
C GLY A 159 4.16 -14.33 2.97
N GLY A 160 2.88 -13.95 2.96
CA GLY A 160 1.85 -14.50 2.10
C GLY A 160 1.09 -15.65 2.74
N ARG A 161 -0.07 -15.97 2.16
CA ARG A 161 -0.89 -17.13 2.53
C ARG A 161 -0.71 -18.20 1.47
N GLY A 162 -0.30 -19.39 1.90
CA GLY A 162 -0.36 -20.62 1.12
C GLY A 162 -1.47 -21.54 1.64
N ASP A 163 -1.52 -22.72 1.04
CA ASP A 163 -2.42 -23.80 1.40
C ASP A 163 -1.60 -25.07 1.63
N LYS A 164 -1.94 -25.87 2.64
CA LYS A 164 -1.22 -27.11 2.94
C LYS A 164 -1.28 -28.14 1.81
N HIS A 165 -2.39 -28.15 1.08
CA HIS A 165 -2.64 -29.05 -0.05
C HIS A 165 -2.48 -28.33 -1.40
N SER A 166 -1.64 -27.28 -1.41
CA SER A 166 -1.29 -26.56 -2.62
C SER A 166 -0.91 -27.52 -3.78
N PRO A 167 -1.39 -27.29 -5.02
CA PRO A 167 -2.05 -26.06 -5.51
C PRO A 167 -3.56 -25.97 -5.25
N TYR A 168 -4.18 -26.93 -4.57
CA TYR A 168 -5.63 -26.93 -4.30
C TYR A 168 -6.00 -26.00 -3.13
N HIS A 169 -7.23 -25.49 -3.13
CA HIS A 169 -7.77 -24.71 -2.01
C HIS A 169 -8.49 -25.64 -1.05
N SER A 170 -7.78 -26.10 -0.02
CA SER A 170 -8.29 -27.05 1.00
C SER A 170 -8.87 -26.38 2.23
N GLN A 171 -8.80 -25.05 2.31
CA GLN A 171 -9.07 -24.24 3.51
C GLN A 171 -8.07 -24.46 4.66
N GLU A 172 -7.09 -25.35 4.52
CA GLU A 172 -5.97 -25.48 5.46
C GLU A 172 -4.88 -24.44 5.12
N GLU A 173 -5.11 -23.21 5.56
CA GLU A 173 -4.21 -22.08 5.30
C GLU A 173 -2.86 -22.23 6.01
N ILE A 174 -1.78 -21.81 5.33
CA ILE A 174 -0.43 -21.71 5.90
C ILE A 174 0.08 -20.29 5.73
N TYR A 175 0.67 -19.74 6.79
CA TYR A 175 1.26 -18.41 6.79
C TYR A 175 2.78 -18.52 6.93
N CYS A 176 3.52 -18.18 5.88
CA CYS A 176 4.97 -18.36 5.85
C CYS A 176 5.69 -17.24 6.63
N PRO A 177 6.49 -17.55 7.67
CA PRO A 177 7.30 -16.55 8.37
C PRO A 177 8.68 -16.33 7.75
N GLU A 178 9.03 -17.08 6.69
CA GLU A 178 10.35 -17.02 6.09
C GLU A 178 10.46 -15.87 5.08
N ILE A 179 11.65 -15.27 5.03
CA ILE A 179 12.07 -14.41 3.93
C ILE A 179 12.98 -15.21 3.00
N VAL A 180 12.69 -15.15 1.71
CA VAL A 180 13.46 -15.78 0.64
C VAL A 180 13.88 -14.71 -0.34
N TYR A 181 14.90 -14.97 -1.16
CA TYR A 181 15.24 -14.04 -2.24
C TYR A 181 15.65 -14.76 -3.51
N LEU A 182 15.35 -14.13 -4.64
CA LEU A 182 15.87 -14.48 -5.95
C LEU A 182 17.08 -13.60 -6.25
N ASP A 183 18.22 -14.21 -6.53
CA ASP A 183 19.35 -13.49 -7.14
C ASP A 183 19.03 -13.20 -8.61
N LEU A 184 18.91 -11.92 -8.97
CA LEU A 184 18.50 -11.52 -10.31
C LEU A 184 19.62 -11.66 -11.35
N LYS A 185 20.86 -11.89 -10.94
CA LYS A 185 21.97 -12.17 -11.86
C LYS A 185 22.04 -13.66 -12.17
N THR A 186 22.07 -14.51 -11.14
CA THR A 186 22.21 -15.95 -11.29
C THR A 186 20.90 -16.65 -11.59
N LYS A 187 19.77 -15.98 -11.30
CA LYS A 187 18.42 -16.52 -11.43
C LYS A 187 18.14 -17.67 -10.44
N VAL A 188 18.80 -17.67 -9.28
CA VAL A 188 18.68 -18.73 -8.26
C VAL A 188 17.95 -18.24 -7.01
N TRP A 189 17.03 -19.05 -6.50
CA TRP A 189 16.34 -18.81 -5.23
C TRP A 189 17.21 -19.22 -4.05
N HIS A 190 17.18 -18.40 -3.00
CA HIS A 190 17.91 -18.61 -1.77
C HIS A 190 16.97 -18.48 -0.57
N ARG A 191 17.18 -19.38 0.40
CA ARG A 191 16.53 -19.36 1.71
C ARG A 191 17.58 -19.03 2.77
N PRO A 192 17.82 -17.75 3.07
CA PRO A 192 18.81 -17.38 4.07
C PRO A 192 18.38 -17.90 5.44
N SER A 193 19.32 -18.48 6.20
CA SER A 193 19.14 -18.66 7.63
C SER A 193 19.07 -17.28 8.28
N THR A 194 17.97 -17.00 8.99
CA THR A 194 17.77 -15.70 9.61
C THR A 194 17.89 -15.77 11.13
N THR A 195 18.32 -14.67 11.74
CA THR A 195 18.46 -14.52 13.20
C THR A 195 17.67 -13.31 13.70
N GLY A 196 17.64 -13.12 15.02
CA GLY A 196 16.96 -11.98 15.65
C GLY A 196 15.46 -12.19 15.88
N LYS A 197 14.68 -11.10 15.84
CA LYS A 197 13.24 -11.11 16.12
C LYS A 197 12.44 -11.32 14.85
N VAL A 198 12.25 -12.57 14.45
CA VAL A 198 11.52 -12.94 13.23
C VAL A 198 10.03 -12.60 13.37
N PRO A 199 9.41 -11.88 12.41
CA PRO A 199 7.98 -11.64 12.44
C PRO A 199 7.18 -12.93 12.22
N VAL A 200 6.04 -13.04 12.90
CA VAL A 200 5.07 -14.12 12.63
C VAL A 200 4.61 -14.08 11.17
N GLY A 201 4.40 -15.26 10.58
CA GLY A 201 3.87 -15.41 9.23
C GLY A 201 2.55 -14.67 9.05
N ARG A 202 2.42 -13.93 7.93
CA ARG A 202 1.32 -12.99 7.71
C ARG A 202 1.11 -12.69 6.23
N ARG A 203 -0.10 -12.33 5.85
CA ARG A 203 -0.46 -11.89 4.49
C ARG A 203 -0.88 -10.43 4.46
N SER A 204 -0.90 -9.85 3.26
CA SER A 204 -1.42 -8.50 3.03
C SER A 204 -0.76 -7.41 3.90
N HIS A 205 0.51 -7.60 4.26
CA HIS A 205 1.36 -6.60 4.90
C HIS A 205 1.92 -5.65 3.82
N SER A 206 2.52 -4.54 4.23
CA SER A 206 3.33 -3.71 3.33
C SER A 206 4.81 -4.02 3.58
N MET A 207 5.59 -4.15 2.51
CA MET A 207 7.03 -4.21 2.58
C MET A 207 7.60 -3.04 1.78
N PHE A 208 8.69 -2.44 2.27
CA PHE A 208 9.32 -1.28 1.62
C PHE A 208 10.78 -1.18 2.02
N ILE A 209 11.58 -0.46 1.23
CA ILE A 209 13.01 -0.29 1.47
C ILE A 209 13.32 1.11 1.98
N TYR A 210 14.16 1.20 3.01
CA TYR A 210 14.77 2.45 3.48
C TYR A 210 16.16 2.18 4.06
N ASN A 211 17.14 3.04 3.73
CA ASN A 211 18.54 2.93 4.20
C ASN A 211 19.12 1.50 4.10
N ASN A 212 18.89 0.83 2.97
CA ASN A 212 19.33 -0.54 2.68
C ASN A 212 18.75 -1.65 3.57
N LEU A 213 17.72 -1.34 4.35
CA LEU A 213 16.96 -2.29 5.14
C LEU A 213 15.59 -2.52 4.49
N ILE A 214 15.08 -3.74 4.64
CA ILE A 214 13.74 -4.10 4.24
C ILE A 214 12.83 -3.97 5.44
N TYR A 215 11.79 -3.17 5.34
CA TYR A 215 10.81 -2.97 6.40
C TYR A 215 9.53 -3.74 6.10
N VAL A 216 8.90 -4.28 7.14
CA VAL A 216 7.59 -4.93 7.06
C VAL A 216 6.64 -4.29 8.07
N PHE A 217 5.48 -3.84 7.61
CA PHE A 217 4.44 -3.24 8.44
C PHE A 217 3.09 -3.95 8.31
N GLY A 218 2.47 -4.23 9.45
CA GLY A 218 1.09 -4.69 9.55
C GLY A 218 0.84 -6.07 8.93
N GLY A 219 -0.36 -6.27 8.39
CA GLY A 219 -0.81 -7.53 7.80
C GLY A 219 -1.82 -8.28 8.68
N TYR A 220 -2.13 -9.51 8.27
CA TYR A 220 -3.09 -10.38 8.96
C TYR A 220 -2.64 -11.83 8.94
N ASN A 221 -2.95 -12.57 10.02
CA ASN A 221 -2.82 -14.01 10.10
C ASN A 221 -4.17 -14.59 10.51
N GLY A 222 -4.79 -15.34 9.59
CA GLY A 222 -6.12 -15.93 9.79
C GLY A 222 -6.16 -17.07 10.79
N LEU A 223 -5.05 -17.80 10.98
CA LEU A 223 -4.98 -18.86 12.01
C LEU A 223 -4.96 -18.29 13.43
N LEU A 224 -4.44 -17.06 13.58
CA LEU A 224 -4.39 -16.34 14.85
C LEU A 224 -5.55 -15.34 15.01
N ASP A 225 -6.36 -15.20 13.96
CA ASP A 225 -7.34 -14.12 13.78
C ASP A 225 -6.80 -12.72 14.16
N GLN A 226 -5.56 -12.44 13.78
CA GLN A 226 -4.85 -11.26 14.26
C GLN A 226 -4.48 -10.32 13.13
N HIS A 227 -4.92 -9.05 13.26
CA HIS A 227 -4.38 -7.93 12.49
C HIS A 227 -3.17 -7.35 13.21
N PHE A 228 -2.17 -6.90 12.46
CA PHE A 228 -0.93 -6.37 13.01
C PHE A 228 -0.76 -4.87 12.68
N ASN A 229 -0.04 -4.14 13.54
CA ASN A 229 0.50 -2.79 13.30
C ASN A 229 1.97 -2.66 13.76
N ASP A 230 2.64 -3.78 13.94
CA ASP A 230 4.06 -3.85 14.26
C ASP A 230 4.91 -3.47 13.03
N LEU A 231 6.14 -3.03 13.30
CA LEU A 231 7.12 -2.66 12.28
C LEU A 231 8.39 -3.47 12.49
N TYR A 232 8.80 -4.24 11.49
CA TYR A 232 10.05 -4.98 11.50
C TYR A 232 11.01 -4.44 10.46
N THR A 233 12.30 -4.70 10.68
CA THR A 233 13.37 -4.52 9.71
C THR A 233 14.11 -5.83 9.52
N PHE A 234 14.49 -6.12 8.28
CA PHE A 234 15.43 -7.14 7.90
C PHE A 234 16.66 -6.49 7.31
N ASP A 235 17.83 -6.82 7.85
CA ASP A 235 19.12 -6.47 7.28
C ASP A 235 19.59 -7.58 6.31
N PRO A 236 19.61 -7.33 4.99
CA PRO A 236 20.03 -8.31 3.99
C PRO A 236 21.51 -8.67 4.04
N LYS A 237 22.36 -7.85 4.69
CA LYS A 237 23.79 -8.14 4.88
C LYS A 237 24.01 -9.09 6.05
N ALA A 238 23.30 -8.86 7.16
CA ALA A 238 23.41 -9.67 8.37
C ALA A 238 22.43 -10.87 8.40
N ASN A 239 21.45 -10.93 7.49
CA ASN A 239 20.29 -11.82 7.55
C ASN A 239 19.60 -11.79 8.93
N CYS A 240 19.46 -10.59 9.51
CA CYS A 240 18.96 -10.40 10.86
C CYS A 240 17.68 -9.57 10.88
N TRP A 241 16.68 -10.05 11.60
CA TRP A 241 15.43 -9.35 11.85
C TRP A 241 15.45 -8.56 13.15
N ASN A 242 14.90 -7.35 13.12
CA ASN A 242 14.73 -6.50 14.29
C ASN A 242 13.30 -5.95 14.36
N LEU A 243 12.68 -6.04 15.54
CA LEU A 243 11.44 -5.33 15.85
C LEU A 243 11.76 -3.85 16.11
N VAL A 244 11.15 -2.97 15.34
CA VAL A 244 11.26 -1.52 15.48
C VAL A 244 10.09 -1.00 16.31
N LYS A 245 10.37 -0.10 17.25
CA LYS A 245 9.36 0.60 18.06
C LYS A 245 9.44 2.10 17.80
N PRO A 246 8.76 2.63 16.77
CA PRO A 246 8.74 4.06 16.52
C PRO A 246 8.06 4.81 17.67
N HIS A 247 8.46 6.06 17.89
CA HIS A 247 7.72 6.95 18.79
C HIS A 247 6.41 7.43 18.14
N GLY A 248 5.51 8.00 18.95
CA GLY A 248 4.22 8.49 18.49
C GLY A 248 3.17 7.37 18.37
N LYS A 249 1.94 7.74 18.04
CA LYS A 249 0.82 6.80 17.92
C LYS A 249 0.90 6.07 16.57
N PRO A 250 1.05 4.73 16.54
CA PRO A 250 1.03 3.99 15.28
C PRO A 250 -0.39 3.93 14.69
N PRO A 251 -0.51 3.64 13.39
CA PRO A 251 -1.79 3.29 12.76
C PRO A 251 -2.46 2.11 13.47
N THR A 252 -3.78 2.00 13.32
CA THR A 252 -4.53 0.83 13.78
C THR A 252 -4.04 -0.45 13.11
N PRO A 253 -4.12 -1.62 13.80
CA PRO A 253 -3.84 -2.92 13.19
C PRO A 253 -4.62 -3.11 11.90
N ARG A 254 -3.92 -3.40 10.80
CA ARG A 254 -4.53 -3.37 9.47
C ARG A 254 -3.84 -4.29 8.47
N ARG A 255 -4.56 -4.58 7.39
CA ARG A 255 -4.08 -5.34 6.24
C ARG A 255 -4.47 -4.64 4.93
N ARG A 256 -3.78 -4.97 3.83
CA ARG A 256 -4.06 -4.47 2.46
C ARG A 256 -3.90 -2.95 2.31
N GLN A 257 -3.14 -2.33 3.20
CA GLN A 257 -2.68 -0.95 3.10
C GLN A 257 -1.50 -0.83 2.14
N VAL A 258 -1.27 0.38 1.63
CA VAL A 258 -0.08 0.71 0.85
C VAL A 258 0.87 1.54 1.70
N GLY A 259 2.16 1.26 1.57
CA GLY A 259 3.26 2.03 2.18
C GLY A 259 4.23 2.50 1.10
N ILE A 260 4.47 3.80 1.01
CA ILE A 260 5.39 4.41 0.02
C ILE A 260 6.47 5.20 0.74
N VAL A 261 7.73 4.89 0.49
CA VAL A 261 8.87 5.64 1.03
C VAL A 261 9.30 6.74 0.06
N LYS A 262 9.36 7.97 0.54
CA LYS A 262 9.87 9.14 -0.19
C LYS A 262 10.41 10.18 0.79
N ASN A 263 11.54 10.81 0.45
CA ASN A 263 12.13 11.90 1.23
C ASN A 263 12.28 11.57 2.73
N GLN A 264 12.80 10.38 3.06
CA GLN A 264 12.99 9.90 4.45
C GLN A 264 11.69 9.76 5.26
N ARG A 265 10.55 9.61 4.57
CA ARG A 265 9.25 9.39 5.18
C ARG A 265 8.56 8.21 4.53
N LEU A 266 7.84 7.44 5.33
CA LEU A 266 6.88 6.46 4.87
C LEU A 266 5.48 7.09 4.92
N PHE A 267 4.78 7.07 3.80
CA PHE A 267 3.37 7.42 3.67
C PHE A 267 2.56 6.13 3.63
N LEU A 268 1.68 5.93 4.62
CA LEU A 268 0.89 4.71 4.78
C LEU A 268 -0.60 5.04 4.82
N PHE A 269 -1.37 4.46 3.91
CA PHE A 269 -2.80 4.78 3.75
C PHE A 269 -3.63 3.59 3.25
N GLY A 270 -4.93 3.67 3.50
CA GLY A 270 -5.92 2.65 3.15
C GLY A 270 -5.77 1.35 3.96
N GLY A 271 -6.32 0.26 3.40
CA GLY A 271 -6.38 -1.04 4.05
C GLY A 271 -7.58 -1.20 4.99
N THR A 272 -7.78 -2.40 5.49
CA THR A 272 -8.88 -2.73 6.43
C THR A 272 -8.35 -2.93 7.84
N SER A 273 -9.09 -2.49 8.84
CA SER A 273 -8.84 -2.77 10.26
C SER A 273 -10.09 -3.31 10.96
N PRO A 274 -9.93 -4.05 12.08
CA PRO A 274 -11.05 -4.39 12.95
C PRO A 274 -11.74 -3.13 13.51
N TYR A 275 -13.01 -3.27 13.89
CA TYR A 275 -13.70 -2.24 14.66
C TYR A 275 -13.11 -2.13 16.08
N PRO A 276 -12.86 -0.91 16.59
CA PRO A 276 -12.49 -0.74 17.99
C PRO A 276 -13.60 -1.31 18.88
N HIS A 277 -13.23 -2.16 19.84
CA HIS A 277 -14.16 -2.73 20.85
C HIS A 277 -15.26 -3.68 20.36
N ALA A 278 -15.26 -4.09 19.09
CA ALA A 278 -16.15 -5.14 18.62
C ALA A 278 -15.85 -6.48 19.32
N THR A 279 -16.88 -7.24 19.66
CA THR A 279 -16.76 -8.63 20.11
C THR A 279 -16.14 -9.50 19.01
N ALA A 280 -15.57 -10.66 19.35
CA ALA A 280 -14.94 -11.55 18.36
C ALA A 280 -15.91 -11.95 17.21
N GLN A 281 -17.21 -12.09 17.50
CA GLN A 281 -18.25 -12.34 16.50
C GLN A 281 -18.53 -11.13 15.59
N GLU A 282 -18.52 -9.92 16.12
CA GLU A 282 -18.69 -8.67 15.34
C GLU A 282 -17.45 -8.37 14.48
N GLN A 283 -16.25 -8.69 14.99
CA GLN A 283 -14.99 -8.57 14.24
C GLN A 283 -14.93 -9.49 13.02
N GLN A 284 -15.60 -10.65 13.06
CA GLN A 284 -15.74 -11.56 11.92
C GLN A 284 -16.72 -11.06 10.86
N ALA A 285 -17.69 -10.21 11.24
CA ALA A 285 -18.75 -9.79 10.34
C ALA A 285 -18.40 -8.54 9.49
N PHE A 286 -17.68 -7.56 10.06
CA PHE A 286 -17.39 -6.31 9.35
C PHE A 286 -16.00 -5.75 9.68
N LEU A 287 -15.29 -5.28 8.65
CA LEU A 287 -14.03 -4.53 8.78
C LEU A 287 -14.24 -3.08 8.38
N ILE A 288 -13.46 -2.19 8.97
CA ILE A 288 -13.39 -0.79 8.58
C ILE A 288 -12.47 -0.66 7.38
N ASP A 289 -12.97 -0.22 6.22
CA ASP A 289 -12.11 0.33 5.17
C ASP A 289 -11.59 1.70 5.60
N ASN A 290 -10.28 1.81 5.77
CA ASN A 290 -9.62 3.01 6.27
C ASN A 290 -9.51 4.07 5.17
N ASN A 291 -9.64 5.34 5.56
CA ASN A 291 -9.42 6.51 4.73
C ASN A 291 -8.36 7.46 5.33
N ASP A 292 -7.61 7.00 6.32
CA ASP A 292 -6.57 7.77 6.96
C ASP A 292 -5.25 7.75 6.17
N THR A 293 -4.42 8.76 6.38
CA THR A 293 -3.05 8.87 5.90
C THR A 293 -2.13 9.06 7.08
N ASN A 294 -1.21 8.12 7.27
CA ASN A 294 -0.22 8.13 8.34
C ASN A 294 1.16 8.39 7.75
N VAL A 295 1.96 9.23 8.42
CA VAL A 295 3.35 9.47 8.03
C VAL A 295 4.27 9.06 9.17
N LEU A 296 5.18 8.13 8.86
CA LEU A 296 6.31 7.78 9.70
C LEU A 296 7.54 8.50 9.18
N ASP A 297 8.05 9.44 9.97
CA ASP A 297 9.30 10.12 9.67
C ASP A 297 10.46 9.30 10.24
N PHE A 298 11.37 8.87 9.37
CA PHE A 298 12.52 8.06 9.78
C PHE A 298 13.48 8.89 10.63
N GLU A 299 13.65 10.17 10.28
CA GLU A 299 14.61 11.11 10.87
C GLU A 299 13.95 12.49 11.06
N PRO A 300 12.99 12.63 12.01
CA PRO A 300 12.26 13.88 12.19
C PRO A 300 13.22 15.00 12.60
N SER A 301 13.17 16.12 11.87
CA SER A 301 13.97 17.30 12.17
C SER A 301 13.50 17.99 13.45
N LEU A 302 14.34 18.83 14.04
CA LEU A 302 13.95 19.65 15.20
C LEU A 302 12.69 20.47 14.90
N LYS A 303 12.56 21.03 13.68
CA LYS A 303 11.36 21.76 13.25
C LYS A 303 10.11 20.88 13.33
N THR A 304 10.18 19.65 12.81
CA THR A 304 9.05 18.70 12.88
C THR A 304 8.72 18.36 14.33
N LEU A 305 9.72 18.10 15.18
CA LEU A 305 9.50 17.82 16.60
C LEU A 305 8.88 19.01 17.34
N SER A 306 9.29 20.24 17.04
CA SER A 306 8.69 21.47 17.59
C SER A 306 7.24 21.63 17.15
N ILE A 307 6.92 21.36 15.88
CA ILE A 307 5.54 21.38 15.38
C ILE A 307 4.68 20.36 16.13
N LEU A 308 5.19 19.14 16.37
CA LEU A 308 4.46 18.13 17.14
C LEU A 308 4.17 18.59 18.57
N ALA A 309 5.14 19.22 19.24
CA ALA A 309 4.94 19.77 20.58
C ALA A 309 3.88 20.89 20.59
N VAL A 310 3.91 21.79 19.60
CA VAL A 310 2.89 22.85 19.41
C VAL A 310 1.49 22.25 19.29
N VAL A 311 1.34 21.21 18.47
CA VAL A 311 0.06 20.52 18.25
C VAL A 311 -0.39 19.77 19.51
N GLU A 312 0.51 19.02 20.15
CA GLU A 312 0.23 18.20 21.34
C GLU A 312 -0.23 19.05 22.52
N HIS A 313 0.42 20.21 22.73
CA HIS A 313 0.09 21.14 23.81
C HIS A 313 -0.92 22.23 23.41
N ARG A 314 -1.47 22.17 22.18
CA ARG A 314 -2.44 23.15 21.65
C ARG A 314 -1.98 24.61 21.82
N ILE A 315 -0.69 24.86 21.58
CA ILE A 315 -0.10 26.19 21.70
C ILE A 315 -0.71 27.08 20.60
N ASP A 316 -1.04 28.34 20.93
CA ASP A 316 -1.53 29.28 19.92
C ASP A 316 -0.45 29.54 18.85
N THR A 317 -0.89 29.58 17.60
CA THR A 317 -0.04 29.66 16.41
C THR A 317 -0.29 30.91 15.59
N THR A 318 -1.22 31.79 16.01
CA THR A 318 -1.64 32.97 15.23
C THR A 318 -0.48 33.90 14.88
N TRP A 319 0.51 34.03 15.76
CA TRP A 319 1.68 34.89 15.59
C TRP A 319 2.83 34.23 14.80
N LEU A 320 2.73 32.93 14.49
CA LEU A 320 3.78 32.24 13.74
C LEU A 320 3.84 32.72 12.29
N PRO A 321 5.06 32.74 11.69
CA PRO A 321 5.23 32.94 10.25
C PRO A 321 4.28 32.08 9.42
N ARG A 322 3.81 32.62 8.30
CA ARG A 322 2.82 31.97 7.42
C ARG A 322 3.24 30.55 7.04
N GLU A 323 4.50 30.32 6.73
CA GLU A 323 5.02 29.02 6.32
C GLU A 323 4.87 27.97 7.42
N LEU A 324 5.20 28.30 8.68
CA LEU A 324 5.02 27.39 9.81
C LEU A 324 3.54 27.10 10.07
N ARG A 325 2.66 28.11 9.95
CA ARG A 325 1.20 27.88 10.04
C ARG A 325 0.69 26.95 8.94
N LEU A 326 1.23 27.06 7.72
CA LEU A 326 0.87 26.17 6.61
C LEU A 326 1.37 24.73 6.85
N GLU A 327 2.57 24.55 7.39
CA GLU A 327 3.09 23.21 7.74
C GLU A 327 2.29 22.56 8.88
N ILE A 328 1.98 23.32 9.93
CA ILE A 328 1.12 22.85 11.03
C ILE A 328 -0.25 22.44 10.47
N LYS A 329 -0.86 23.28 9.62
CA LYS A 329 -2.12 22.96 8.96
C LYS A 329 -2.02 21.73 8.05
N ALA A 330 -0.92 21.58 7.30
CA ALA A 330 -0.69 20.41 6.46
C ALA A 330 -0.72 19.12 7.29
N MET A 331 -0.06 19.12 8.45
CA MET A 331 0.07 17.97 9.35
C MET A 331 -1.18 17.65 10.20
N THR A 332 -2.15 18.57 10.31
CA THR A 332 -3.27 18.45 11.26
C THR A 332 -4.65 18.49 10.64
N GLN A 333 -4.84 19.22 9.54
CA GLN A 333 -6.18 19.38 8.97
C GLN A 333 -6.56 18.14 8.14
N PRO A 334 -7.73 17.52 8.42
CA PRO A 334 -8.24 16.39 7.66
C PRO A 334 -8.45 16.70 6.18
N ASN A 335 -8.43 15.66 5.36
CA ASN A 335 -8.85 15.70 3.97
C ASN A 335 -10.38 15.55 3.87
N SER A 336 -10.92 15.80 2.67
CA SER A 336 -12.38 15.76 2.42
C SER A 336 -12.74 14.96 1.16
N ILE A 337 -11.97 13.90 0.88
CA ILE A 337 -12.20 13.01 -0.28
C ILE A 337 -13.34 12.05 0.02
N SER A 338 -13.32 11.44 1.20
CA SER A 338 -14.38 10.55 1.66
C SER A 338 -14.94 11.05 2.99
N ARG A 339 -16.17 10.60 3.31
CA ARG A 339 -16.79 10.92 4.61
C ARG A 339 -15.95 10.31 5.76
N PRO A 340 -15.89 10.96 6.93
CA PRO A 340 -15.26 10.38 8.12
C PRO A 340 -15.84 9.01 8.45
N ILE A 341 -15.00 8.10 8.95
CA ILE A 341 -15.45 6.79 9.42
C ILE A 341 -16.22 7.01 10.74
N ASN A 342 -17.52 6.70 10.75
CA ASN A 342 -18.28 6.69 11.99
C ASN A 342 -17.79 5.51 12.85
N HIS A 343 -17.13 5.84 13.97
CA HIS A 343 -16.72 4.86 14.99
C HIS A 343 -17.83 4.57 16.02
N ALA A 344 -18.97 5.24 15.91
CA ALA A 344 -20.18 4.89 16.63
C ALA A 344 -20.91 3.82 15.80
N GLY A 345 -21.04 2.62 16.37
CA GLY A 345 -21.87 1.55 15.83
C GLY A 345 -23.34 1.92 15.71
#